data_AF-A0A1R4IDV6-F1
#
_entry.id   AF-A0A1R4IDV6-F1
#
_cell.length_a   1.000
_cell.length_b   1.000
_cell.length_c   1.000
_cell.angle_alpha   90.00
_cell.angle_beta   90.00
_cell.angle_gamma   90.00
#
_symmetry.space_group_name_H-M   'P 1'
#
loop_
_entity.id
_entity.type
_entity.pdbx_description
1 polymer ?
#
loop_
_entity_poly.entity_id
_entity_poly.type
_entity_poly.pdbx_seq_one_letter_code
_entity_poly.pdbx_strand_id
1 'polypeptide(L)' 'MASACERHGSGLRVLEVDSDEGLRARFTDHVPVLFVRGALLDYWRVDEGRLHDALDGRAVAPPPAL' A
#
# COMPACT_ATOMS: atom_id res chain seq x y z
N MET A 1 -0.69 7.83 7.36
CA MET A 1 0.27 6.75 7.04
C MET A 1 1.53 6.78 7.90
N ALA A 2 2.33 7.86 7.91
CA ALA A 2 3.57 7.91 8.73
C ALA A 2 3.32 7.56 10.22
N SER A 3 2.29 8.14 10.83
CA SER A 3 1.88 7.89 12.22
C SER A 3 1.36 6.47 12.52
N ALA A 4 1.00 5.68 11.49
CA ALA A 4 0.64 4.28 11.64
C ALA A 4 1.92 3.41 11.59
N CYS A 5 2.79 3.64 10.61
CA CYS A 5 4.08 2.96 10.51
C CYS A 5 4.93 3.11 11.77
N GLU A 6 5.00 4.33 12.33
CA GLU A 6 5.73 4.62 13.58
C GLU A 6 5.17 3.84 14.78
N ARG A 7 3.83 3.71 14.88
CA ARG A 7 3.18 2.95 15.95
C ARG A 7 3.45 1.45 15.89
N HIS A 8 3.61 0.90 14.69
CA HIS A 8 3.84 -0.53 14.47
C HIS A 8 5.33 -0.88 14.24
N GLY A 9 6.26 0.08 14.41
CA GLY A 9 7.70 -0.13 14.18
C GLY A 9 8.04 -0.58 12.74
N SER A 10 7.19 -0.25 11.77
CA SER A 10 7.30 -0.72 10.39
C SER A 10 8.00 0.32 9.53
N GLY A 11 9.01 -0.09 8.77
CA GLY A 11 9.70 0.79 7.83
C GLY A 11 8.76 1.22 6.69
N LEU A 12 8.67 2.53 6.45
CA LEU A 12 7.95 3.10 5.31
C LEU A 12 8.95 3.40 4.19
N ARG A 13 8.69 2.87 2.99
CA ARG A 13 9.42 3.25 1.78
C ARG A 13 8.45 3.78 0.76
N VAL A 14 8.65 5.04 0.34
CA VAL A 14 7.88 5.67 -0.74
C VAL A 14 8.68 5.54 -2.03
N LEU A 15 8.03 5.04 -3.07
CA LEU A 15 8.59 4.92 -4.40
C LEU A 15 7.85 5.88 -5.34
N GLU A 16 8.63 6.59 -6.15
CA GLU A 16 8.11 7.43 -7.22
C GLU A 16 7.87 6.53 -8.43
N VAL A 17 6.64 6.52 -8.94
CA VAL A 17 6.22 5.61 -10.01
C VAL A 17 6.76 6.07 -11.36
N ASP A 18 6.88 7.38 -11.59
CA ASP A 18 7.33 7.92 -12.87
C ASP A 18 8.81 7.68 -13.17
N SER A 19 9.62 7.45 -12.14
CA SER A 19 11.06 7.23 -12.24
C SER A 19 11.45 5.78 -12.54
N ASP A 20 10.51 4.83 -12.44
CA ASP A 20 10.73 3.41 -12.70
C ASP A 20 9.80 2.91 -13.81
N GLU A 21 10.38 2.57 -14.96
CA GLU A 21 9.64 2.19 -16.17
C GLU A 21 8.76 0.94 -15.96
N GLY A 22 9.19 0.01 -15.09
CA GLY A 22 8.42 -1.17 -14.74
C GLY A 22 7.23 -0.87 -13.84
N LEU A 23 7.38 0.07 -12.90
CA LEU A 23 6.28 0.55 -12.07
C LEU A 23 5.29 1.40 -12.86
N ARG A 24 5.78 2.30 -13.73
CA ARG A 24 4.97 3.11 -14.64
C ARG A 24 4.06 2.23 -15.50
N ALA A 25 4.61 1.25 -16.19
CA ALA A 25 3.85 0.36 -17.07
C ALA A 25 2.72 -0.40 -16.35
N ARG A 26 2.87 -0.64 -15.04
CA ARG A 26 1.94 -1.46 -14.25
C ARG A 26 0.98 -0.67 -13.37
N PHE A 27 1.34 0.55 -12.96
CA PHE A 27 0.64 1.28 -11.91
C PHE A 27 0.33 2.74 -12.24
N THR A 28 0.76 3.30 -13.38
CA THR A 28 0.54 4.72 -13.76
C THR A 28 -0.91 5.18 -13.60
N ASP A 29 -1.88 4.32 -13.90
CA ASP A 29 -3.30 4.69 -13.86
C ASP A 29 -3.90 4.58 -12.43
N HIS A 30 -3.21 3.89 -11.51
CA HIS A 30 -3.77 3.44 -10.23
C HIS A 30 -2.99 3.93 -8.99
N VAL A 31 -2.21 5.01 -9.15
CA VAL A 31 -1.39 5.62 -8.10
C VAL A 31 -2.26 6.51 -7.16
N PRO A 32 -2.07 6.50 -5.83
CA PRO A 32 -1.10 5.74 -5.04
C PRO A 32 -1.45 4.25 -4.89
N VAL A 33 -0.42 3.40 -4.97
CA VAL A 33 -0.49 1.97 -4.70
C VAL A 33 0.19 1.69 -3.38
N LEU A 34 -0.48 0.95 -2.48
CA LEU A 34 0.09 0.60 -1.19
C LEU A 34 0.31 -0.90 -1.05
N PHE A 35 1.52 -1.27 -0.65
CA PHE A 35 1.88 -2.63 -0.29
C PHE A 35 2.18 -2.73 1.21
N VAL A 36 1.68 -3.78 1.85
CA VAL A 36 2.04 -4.15 3.22
C VAL A 36 2.57 -5.57 3.20
N ARG A 37 3.80 -5.77 3.70
CA ARG A 37 4.48 -7.09 3.71
C ARG A 37 4.51 -7.78 2.34
N GLY A 38 4.65 -7.01 1.26
CA GLY A 38 4.68 -7.51 -0.12
C GLY A 38 3.32 -7.84 -0.72
N ALA A 39 2.23 -7.76 0.05
CA ALA A 39 0.87 -7.88 -0.46
C ALA A 39 0.32 -6.50 -0.82
N LEU A 40 -0.29 -6.40 -2.00
CA LEU A 40 -1.03 -5.21 -2.40
C LEU A 40 -2.24 -5.04 -1.47
N LEU A 41 -2.30 -3.88 -0.81
CA LEU A 41 -3.36 -3.55 0.12
C LEU A 41 -4.48 -2.76 -0.57
N ASP A 42 -4.10 -1.70 -1.28
CA ASP A 42 -5.07 -0.77 -1.85
C ASP A 42 -4.52 0.04 -3.05
N TYR A 43 -5.46 0.59 -3.81
CA TYR A 43 -5.25 1.51 -4.93
C TYR A 43 -6.01 2.82 -4.69
N TRP A 44 -5.44 3.95 -5.11
CA TRP A 44 -5.98 5.32 -5.02
C TRP A 44 -6.24 5.89 -3.61
N ARG A 45 -6.90 5.14 -2.73
CA ARG A 45 -7.23 5.59 -1.37
C ARG A 45 -6.91 4.50 -0.38
N VAL A 46 -6.11 4.83 0.62
CA VAL A 46 -5.77 3.91 1.70
C VAL A 46 -6.85 3.97 2.76
N ASP A 47 -7.57 2.86 2.96
CA ASP A 47 -8.44 2.69 4.12
C ASP A 47 -7.60 2.48 5.40
N GLU A 48 -7.82 3.31 6.42
CA GLU A 48 -7.03 3.25 7.65
C GLU A 48 -7.30 1.97 8.45
N GLY A 49 -8.52 1.44 8.44
CA GLY A 49 -8.87 0.18 9.12
C GLY A 49 -8.12 -1.00 8.50
N ARG A 50 -8.15 -1.12 7.17
CA ARG A 50 -7.39 -2.13 6.42
C ARG A 50 -5.88 -2.00 6.64
N LEU A 51 -5.37 -0.78 6.71
CA LEU A 51 -3.96 -0.53 7.03
C LEU A 51 -3.61 -1.09 8.41
N HIS A 52 -4.42 -0.80 9.43
CA HIS A 52 -4.18 -1.30 10.79
C HIS A 52 -4.26 -2.83 10.84
N ASP A 53 -5.30 -3.45 10.28
CA ASP A 53 -5.42 -4.91 10.23
C ASP A 53 -4.22 -5.56 9.51
N ALA A 54 -3.80 -4.99 8.37
CA ALA A 54 -2.66 -5.49 7.62
C ALA A 54 -1.33 -5.34 8.38
N LEU A 55 -1.15 -4.26 9.17
CA LEU A 55 0.02 -4.05 10.03
C LEU A 55 0.00 -4.98 11.26
N ASP A 56 -1.16 -5.26 11.82
CA ASP A 56 -1.37 -6.22 12.91
C ASP A 56 -1.25 -7.69 12.46
N GLY A 57 -1.14 -7.93 11.16
CA GLY A 57 -0.96 -9.28 10.61
C GLY A 57 -2.25 -10.06 10.44
N ARG A 58 -3.41 -9.39 10.48
CA ARG A 58 -4.67 -9.99 10.04
C ARG A 58 -4.68 -10.10 8.52
N ALA A 59 -5.28 -11.20 8.02
CA ALA A 59 -5.51 -11.37 6.60
C ALA A 59 -6.44 -10.27 6.10
N VAL A 60 -5.93 -9.40 5.23
CA VAL A 60 -6.75 -8.43 4.53
C VAL A 60 -7.38 -9.11 3.31
N ALA A 61 -8.70 -8.99 3.17
CA ALA A 61 -9.36 -9.46 1.95
C ALA A 61 -8.82 -8.65 0.75
N PRO A 62 -8.61 -9.29 -0.42
CA PRO A 62 -8.17 -8.56 -1.61
C PRO A 62 -9.11 -7.38 -1.88
N PRO A 63 -8.59 -6.26 -2.41
CA PRO A 63 -9.45 -5.14 -2.77
C PRO A 63 -10.55 -5.62 -3.75
N PRO A 64 -11.76 -5.04 -3.69
CA PRO A 64 -12.79 -5.36 -4.67
C PRO A 64 -12.24 -5.13 -6.08
N ALA A 65 -12.53 -6.04 -7.00
CA ALA A 65 -12.18 -5.85 -8.40
C ALA A 65 -12.90 -4.59 -8.91
N LEU A 66 -12.13 -3.68 -9.51
CA LEU A 66 -12.63 -2.50 -10.24
C LEU A 66 -13.58 -2.93 -11.37
#